data_AF-B1M3T4-F1
#
_entry.id   AF-B1M3T4-F1
#
_cell.length_a   1.000
_cell.length_b   1.000
_cell.length_c   1.000
_cell.angle_alpha   90.00
_cell.angle_beta   90.00
_cell.angle_gamma   90.00
#
_symmetry.space_group_name_H-M   'P 1'
#
loop_
_entity.id
_entity.type
_entity.pdbx_description
1 polymer ?
#
loop_
_entity_poly.entity_id
_entity_poly.type
_entity_poly.pdbx_seq_one_letter_code
_entity_poly.pdbx_strand_id
1 'polypeptide(L)'
;MRLARRLPAGHLRTSLAALFALAPVLSLGPGASRADEAPAAPVFNKAEAAEISAPLRQDPALLRSFGTCPADTFARERPFWRWAFAPRRPTERRCAREPASCYALCTWWSNAPACFDLALALEHHSLDVADILDKERLYALACAGGFPAGCTNRAAGIRNGGYAEGPVRDAPRADTEACLARSFRLDCDRRGAWGCAMLGQAYRLGEGVAAEASRARAAFDMACAINPDFAACTFAKRQLAEMGAL
;
A
#
# COMPACT_ATOMS: atom_id res chain seq x y z
N MET A 1 -63.59 40.56 37.79
CA MET A 1 -64.01 40.62 36.36
C MET A 1 -63.24 39.50 35.64
N ARG A 2 -63.72 38.26 35.45
CA ARG A 2 -64.81 37.79 34.54
C ARG A 2 -64.71 38.51 33.19
N LEU A 3 -64.49 37.88 32.02
CA LEU A 3 -64.88 36.55 31.55
C LEU A 3 -63.93 36.04 30.44
N ALA A 4 -63.65 34.74 30.49
CA ALA A 4 -63.38 33.93 29.30
C ALA A 4 -64.68 33.73 28.50
N ARG A 5 -64.62 33.73 27.16
CA ARG A 5 -65.64 33.08 26.33
C ARG A 5 -65.00 32.32 25.17
N ARG A 6 -65.59 31.15 24.98
CA ARG A 6 -65.24 30.00 24.15
C ARG A 6 -66.20 29.93 22.96
N LEU A 7 -65.78 29.16 21.92
CA LEU A 7 -66.58 28.42 20.91
C LEU A 7 -67.11 29.19 19.68
N PRO A 8 -67.46 28.52 18.54
CA PRO A 8 -67.55 27.05 18.31
C PRO A 8 -66.86 26.50 17.04
N ALA A 9 -66.82 25.16 16.99
CA ALA A 9 -66.59 24.35 15.80
C ALA A 9 -67.81 24.38 14.85
N GLY A 10 -67.55 24.39 13.55
CA GLY A 10 -68.56 24.23 12.50
C GLY A 10 -68.03 23.32 11.39
N HIS A 11 -68.63 22.14 11.26
CA HIS A 11 -68.44 21.23 10.13
C HIS A 11 -69.04 21.82 8.86
N LEU A 12 -68.32 21.74 7.73
CA LEU A 12 -68.95 21.66 6.41
C LEU A 12 -68.17 20.67 5.52
N ARG A 13 -68.78 19.52 5.27
CA ARG A 13 -68.45 18.62 4.15
C ARG A 13 -69.03 19.25 2.88
N THR A 14 -68.30 19.24 1.76
CA THR A 14 -68.78 18.80 0.43
C THR A 14 -67.74 18.98 -0.68
N SER A 15 -67.51 17.86 -1.40
CA SER A 15 -67.34 17.71 -2.86
C SER A 15 -66.12 18.28 -3.63
N LEU A 16 -65.25 17.33 -4.01
CA LEU A 16 -64.82 17.00 -5.40
C LEU A 16 -64.82 18.11 -6.47
N ALA A 17 -63.62 18.47 -6.92
CA ALA A 17 -63.31 18.65 -8.35
C ALA A 17 -61.80 18.50 -8.58
N ALA A 18 -61.40 17.45 -9.30
CA ALA A 18 -60.04 17.24 -9.76
C ALA A 18 -59.74 18.19 -10.93
N LEU A 19 -58.72 19.03 -10.78
CA LEU A 19 -58.14 19.82 -11.87
C LEU A 19 -56.78 19.22 -12.22
N PHE A 20 -56.78 18.32 -13.22
CA PHE A 20 -55.57 17.89 -13.92
C PHE A 20 -55.05 19.07 -14.76
N ALA A 21 -54.02 19.76 -14.26
CA ALA A 21 -53.25 20.70 -15.06
C ALA A 21 -52.23 19.92 -15.91
N LEU A 22 -52.46 19.89 -17.23
CA LEU A 22 -51.50 19.42 -18.23
C LEU A 22 -50.32 20.40 -18.27
N ALA A 23 -49.15 19.98 -17.81
CA ALA A 23 -47.91 20.70 -18.02
C ALA A 23 -47.37 20.43 -19.45
N PRO A 24 -46.90 21.46 -20.18
CA PRO A 24 -46.38 21.29 -21.53
C PRO A 24 -45.04 20.57 -21.52
N VAL A 25 -44.90 19.57 -22.40
CA VAL A 25 -43.66 18.84 -22.66
C VAL A 25 -42.70 19.75 -23.42
N LEU A 26 -41.64 20.20 -22.76
CA LEU A 26 -40.51 20.89 -23.40
C LEU A 26 -39.69 19.89 -24.20
N SER A 27 -39.81 19.96 -25.52
CA SER A 27 -38.97 19.23 -26.47
C SER A 27 -37.52 19.69 -26.38
N LEU A 28 -36.62 18.79 -25.96
CA LEU A 28 -35.17 18.96 -26.05
C LEU A 28 -34.74 18.93 -27.52
N GLY A 29 -34.18 20.05 -28.01
CA GLY A 29 -33.50 20.11 -29.30
C GLY A 29 -32.15 19.38 -29.27
N PRO A 30 -31.63 18.94 -30.43
CA PRO A 30 -30.34 18.28 -30.53
C PRO A 30 -29.22 19.32 -30.54
N GLY A 31 -28.39 19.36 -29.49
CA GLY A 31 -27.22 20.23 -29.48
C GLY A 31 -26.78 20.65 -28.08
N ALA A 32 -26.13 19.73 -27.36
CA ALA A 32 -25.18 20.10 -26.33
C ALA A 32 -23.84 19.47 -26.73
N SER A 33 -22.96 20.29 -27.29
CA SER A 33 -21.54 19.96 -27.43
C SER A 33 -21.01 19.54 -26.07
N ARG A 34 -20.28 18.41 -26.01
CA ARG A 34 -19.55 17.97 -24.82
C ARG A 34 -18.79 19.18 -24.26
N ALA A 35 -19.23 19.66 -23.10
CA ALA A 35 -18.43 20.58 -22.30
C ALA A 35 -17.10 19.87 -22.02
N ASP A 36 -16.00 20.56 -22.28
CA ASP A 36 -14.64 20.10 -22.07
C ASP A 36 -14.51 19.46 -20.68
N GLU A 37 -14.32 18.14 -20.68
CA GLU A 37 -14.06 17.38 -19.47
C GLU A 37 -12.69 17.84 -18.95
N ALA A 38 -12.70 18.56 -17.82
CA ALA A 38 -11.47 19.00 -17.17
C ALA A 38 -10.49 17.82 -17.10
N PRO A 39 -9.19 18.01 -17.40
CA PRO A 39 -8.25 16.92 -17.41
C PRO A 39 -8.32 16.18 -16.08
N ALA A 40 -8.47 14.85 -16.15
CA ALA A 40 -8.56 14.01 -14.97
C ALA A 40 -7.38 14.37 -14.04
N ALA A 41 -7.70 14.66 -12.78
CA ALA A 41 -6.70 15.05 -11.79
C ALA A 41 -5.53 14.06 -11.81
N PRO A 42 -4.28 14.53 -11.67
CA PRO A 42 -3.11 13.67 -11.73
C PRO A 42 -3.26 12.52 -10.74
N VAL A 43 -2.91 11.31 -11.20
CA VAL A 43 -3.06 10.09 -10.40
C VAL A 43 -2.25 10.15 -9.11
N PHE A 44 -1.13 10.90 -9.14
CA PHE A 44 -0.21 11.07 -8.02
C PHE A 44 -0.07 12.55 -7.61
N ASN A 45 -0.32 12.84 -6.35
CA ASN A 45 -0.15 14.17 -5.76
C ASN A 45 1.31 14.37 -5.29
N LYS A 46 2.20 14.71 -6.23
CA LYS A 46 3.63 14.88 -5.94
C LYS A 46 3.92 16.02 -4.94
N ALA A 47 3.14 17.10 -4.97
CA ALA A 47 3.32 18.22 -4.06
C ALA A 47 3.09 17.79 -2.59
N GLU A 48 1.99 17.08 -2.33
CA GLU A 48 1.68 16.54 -1.00
C GLU A 48 2.68 15.45 -0.59
N ALA A 49 3.17 14.64 -1.52
CA ALA A 49 4.24 13.67 -1.25
C ALA A 49 5.55 14.34 -0.80
N ALA A 50 5.91 15.49 -1.39
CA ALA A 50 7.10 16.23 -0.99
C ALA A 50 6.98 16.81 0.44
N GLU A 51 5.76 17.13 0.88
CA GLU A 51 5.51 17.65 2.23
C GLU A 51 5.73 16.59 3.33
N ILE A 52 5.55 15.30 3.01
CA ILE A 52 5.75 14.21 3.99
C ILE A 52 7.21 13.75 4.10
N SER A 53 8.09 14.10 3.15
CA SER A 53 9.49 13.66 3.15
C SER A 53 10.26 14.10 4.40
N ALA A 54 10.15 15.37 4.79
CA ALA A 54 10.83 15.89 5.96
C ALA A 54 10.40 15.19 7.28
N PRO A 55 9.10 15.11 7.62
CA PRO A 55 8.68 14.42 8.83
C PRO A 55 8.99 12.92 8.79
N LEU A 56 8.87 12.27 7.63
CA LEU A 56 9.24 10.85 7.47
C LEU A 56 10.71 10.60 7.85
N ARG A 57 11.63 11.49 7.45
CA ARG A 57 13.07 11.37 7.76
C ARG A 57 13.39 11.61 9.23
N GLN A 58 12.49 12.23 9.98
CA GLN A 58 12.68 12.56 11.38
C GLN A 58 11.93 11.61 12.34
N ASP A 59 11.13 10.67 11.82
CA ASP A 59 10.36 9.74 12.64
C ASP A 59 11.27 8.78 13.44
N PRO A 60 11.22 8.77 14.78
CA PRO A 60 12.14 7.96 15.60
C PRO A 60 11.97 6.44 15.44
N ALA A 61 10.76 5.94 15.16
CA ALA A 61 10.51 4.51 14.94
C ALA A 61 11.08 4.07 13.59
N LEU A 62 10.91 4.93 12.59
CA LEU A 62 11.50 4.76 11.28
C LEU A 62 13.03 4.74 11.35
N LEU A 63 13.64 5.70 12.06
CA LEU A 63 15.10 5.81 12.20
C LEU A 63 15.74 4.52 12.75
N ARG A 64 15.04 3.80 13.64
CA ARG A 64 15.48 2.48 14.13
C ARG A 64 15.36 1.38 13.08
N SER A 65 14.24 1.35 12.37
CA SER A 65 13.94 0.27 11.41
C SER A 65 14.71 0.35 10.09
N PHE A 66 15.02 1.56 9.60
CA PHE A 66 15.51 1.77 8.24
C PHE A 66 16.94 1.25 8.02
N GLY A 67 17.81 1.42 9.02
CA GLY A 67 19.19 0.94 9.02
C GLY A 67 19.39 -0.47 9.60
N THR A 68 18.31 -1.13 10.00
CA THR A 68 18.37 -2.49 10.57
C THR A 68 17.86 -3.48 9.53
N CYS A 69 18.31 -4.73 9.61
CA CYS A 69 17.76 -5.79 8.77
C CYS A 69 16.23 -5.91 8.93
N PRO A 70 15.42 -5.95 7.85
CA PRO A 70 13.97 -6.05 7.96
C PRO A 70 13.51 -7.28 8.75
N ALA A 71 14.19 -8.42 8.57
CA ALA A 71 13.89 -9.64 9.33
C ALA A 71 14.00 -9.46 10.86
N ASP A 72 14.86 -8.56 11.31
CA ASP A 72 15.13 -8.37 12.73
C ASP A 72 14.17 -7.34 13.37
N THR A 73 13.48 -6.53 12.56
CA THR A 73 12.56 -5.47 13.01
C THR A 73 11.09 -5.84 12.90
N PHE A 74 10.77 -6.96 12.25
CA PHE A 74 9.38 -7.36 11.99
C PHE A 74 8.48 -7.30 13.23
N ALA A 75 7.37 -6.58 13.09
CA ALA A 75 6.35 -6.37 14.13
C ALA A 75 6.85 -5.72 15.45
N ARG A 76 8.04 -5.11 15.49
CA ARG A 76 8.55 -4.38 16.68
C ARG A 76 7.89 -3.02 16.91
N GLU A 77 7.42 -2.35 15.85
CA GLU A 77 6.80 -1.02 15.91
C GLU A 77 5.26 -1.12 15.81
N ARG A 78 4.69 -2.13 16.50
CA ARG A 78 3.26 -2.46 16.46
C ARG A 78 2.59 -2.39 17.84
N PRO A 79 2.47 -1.20 18.44
CA PRO A 79 1.77 -1.03 19.72
C PRO A 79 0.31 -1.47 19.61
N PHE A 80 -0.12 -2.31 20.56
CA PHE A 80 -1.40 -3.02 20.51
C PHE A 80 -2.59 -2.09 20.24
N TRP A 81 -2.74 -1.00 21.00
CA TRP A 81 -3.88 -0.09 20.86
C TRP A 81 -3.94 0.61 19.49
N ARG A 82 -2.80 1.01 18.93
CA ARG A 82 -2.79 1.71 17.63
C ARG A 82 -3.13 0.75 16.51
N TRP A 83 -2.60 -0.48 16.56
CA TRP A 83 -2.88 -1.53 15.59
C TRP A 83 -4.31 -2.09 15.69
N ALA A 84 -4.79 -2.40 16.89
CA ALA A 84 -6.10 -3.02 17.10
C ALA A 84 -7.27 -2.11 16.69
N PHE A 85 -7.08 -0.80 16.81
CA PHE A 85 -8.08 0.21 16.43
C PHE A 85 -7.70 0.96 15.16
N ALA A 86 -6.72 0.46 14.39
CA ALA A 86 -6.31 1.09 13.15
C ALA A 86 -7.48 1.14 12.15
N PRO A 87 -7.66 2.27 11.42
CA PRO A 87 -8.60 2.34 10.31
C PRO A 87 -8.32 1.27 9.25
N ARG A 88 -9.30 1.03 8.37
CA ARG A 88 -9.15 0.06 7.29
C ARG A 88 -7.95 0.40 6.39
N ARG A 89 -7.30 -0.65 5.88
CA ARG A 89 -6.21 -0.55 4.90
C ARG A 89 -6.65 0.32 3.71
N PRO A 90 -5.86 1.35 3.32
CA PRO A 90 -6.10 2.12 2.11
C PRO A 90 -5.73 1.31 0.85
N THR A 91 -6.09 1.81 -0.33
CA THR A 91 -5.53 1.30 -1.59
C THR A 91 -4.33 2.14 -2.00
N GLU A 92 -3.41 1.56 -2.77
CA GLU A 92 -2.31 2.29 -3.42
C GLU A 92 -2.83 3.53 -4.16
N ARG A 93 -3.88 3.39 -4.97
CA ARG A 93 -4.50 4.52 -5.69
C ARG A 93 -4.95 5.65 -4.75
N ARG A 94 -5.46 5.30 -3.57
CA ARG A 94 -5.83 6.32 -2.56
C ARG A 94 -4.58 7.00 -2.01
N CYS A 95 -3.54 6.24 -1.67
CA CYS A 95 -2.29 6.82 -1.18
C CYS A 95 -1.55 7.65 -2.24
N ALA A 96 -1.70 7.34 -3.52
CA ALA A 96 -1.19 8.18 -4.59
C ALA A 96 -1.90 9.54 -4.65
N ARG A 97 -3.21 9.59 -4.39
CA ARG A 97 -4.01 10.83 -4.41
C ARG A 97 -3.93 11.64 -3.12
N GLU A 98 -3.80 10.96 -1.98
CA GLU A 98 -3.77 11.55 -0.64
C GLU A 98 -2.55 11.05 0.19
N PRO A 99 -1.29 11.34 -0.23
CA PRO A 99 -0.09 10.88 0.48
C PRO A 99 -0.06 11.23 1.97
N ALA A 100 -0.47 12.43 2.38
CA ALA A 100 -0.42 12.84 3.78
C ALA A 100 -1.41 12.05 4.65
N SER A 101 -2.60 11.77 4.10
CA SER A 101 -3.59 10.91 4.77
C SER A 101 -3.05 9.50 5.00
N CYS A 102 -2.40 8.90 4.00
CA CYS A 102 -1.79 7.58 4.17
C CYS A 102 -0.56 7.61 5.08
N TYR A 103 0.22 8.69 5.06
CA TYR A 103 1.34 8.89 5.98
C TYR A 103 0.85 8.94 7.43
N ALA A 104 -0.24 9.66 7.72
CA ALA A 104 -0.84 9.69 9.05
C ALA A 104 -1.39 8.32 9.47
N LEU A 105 -2.01 7.55 8.56
CA LEU A 105 -2.39 6.16 8.84
C LEU A 105 -1.18 5.30 9.19
N CYS A 106 -0.11 5.40 8.40
CA CYS A 106 1.13 4.68 8.63
C CYS A 106 1.73 5.02 10.01
N THR A 107 1.90 6.30 10.32
CA THR A 107 2.70 6.75 11.47
C THR A 107 1.93 7.03 12.75
N TRP A 108 0.63 7.35 12.71
CA TRP A 108 -0.19 7.56 13.92
C TRP A 108 -0.95 6.30 14.32
N TRP A 109 -1.43 5.53 13.35
CA TRP A 109 -2.15 4.29 13.62
C TRP A 109 -1.25 3.05 13.59
N SER A 110 0.04 3.19 13.28
CA SER A 110 0.92 2.04 13.01
C SER A 110 0.29 1.09 11.98
N ASN A 111 -0.41 1.66 10.99
CA ASN A 111 -1.08 0.89 9.96
C ASN A 111 -0.06 0.44 8.92
N ALA A 112 0.56 -0.71 9.17
CA ALA A 112 1.63 -1.24 8.34
C ALA A 112 1.26 -1.42 6.86
N PRO A 113 0.03 -1.84 6.49
CA PRO A 113 -0.41 -1.81 5.10
C PRO A 113 -0.45 -0.40 4.50
N ALA A 114 -0.88 0.62 5.23
CA ALA A 114 -0.86 2.00 4.72
C ALA A 114 0.57 2.49 4.41
N CYS A 115 1.55 2.10 5.23
CA CYS A 115 2.96 2.36 4.92
C CYS A 115 3.37 1.71 3.58
N PHE A 116 2.96 0.46 3.37
CA PHE A 116 3.27 -0.29 2.16
C PHE A 116 2.58 0.29 0.92
N ASP A 117 1.28 0.59 0.99
CA ASP A 117 0.52 1.15 -0.12
C ASP A 117 0.99 2.58 -0.48
N LEU A 118 1.48 3.35 0.49
CA LEU A 118 2.13 4.64 0.23
C LEU A 118 3.51 4.46 -0.42
N ALA A 119 4.31 3.48 0.02
CA ALA A 119 5.59 3.17 -0.62
C ALA A 119 5.42 2.76 -2.08
N LEU A 120 4.41 1.95 -2.40
CA LEU A 120 4.06 1.58 -3.78
C LEU A 120 3.64 2.79 -4.61
N ALA A 121 2.84 3.69 -4.04
CA ALA A 121 2.46 4.92 -4.73
C ALA A 121 3.68 5.78 -5.09
N LEU A 122 4.68 5.89 -4.19
CA LEU A 122 5.94 6.55 -4.51
C LEU A 122 6.72 5.79 -5.59
N GLU A 123 6.82 4.47 -5.47
CA GLU A 123 7.59 3.62 -6.40
C GLU A 123 7.07 3.67 -7.84
N HIS A 124 5.75 3.62 -8.03
CA HIS A 124 5.14 3.59 -9.36
C HIS A 124 5.01 4.97 -10.02
N HIS A 125 5.16 6.06 -9.25
CA HIS A 125 4.86 7.41 -9.73
C HIS A 125 6.00 8.42 -9.56
N SER A 126 7.08 8.10 -8.85
CA SER A 126 8.23 8.99 -8.73
C SER A 126 9.57 8.24 -8.70
N LEU A 127 10.58 8.83 -9.36
CA LEU A 127 11.92 8.25 -9.55
C LEU A 127 13.06 9.19 -9.13
N ASP A 128 12.79 10.22 -8.32
CA ASP A 128 13.87 11.04 -7.76
C ASP A 128 14.52 10.38 -6.52
N VAL A 129 15.76 10.76 -6.21
CA VAL A 129 16.56 10.11 -5.15
C VAL A 129 15.91 10.27 -3.77
N ALA A 130 15.26 11.41 -3.52
CA ALA A 130 14.53 11.66 -2.29
C ALA A 130 13.39 10.66 -2.12
N ASP A 131 12.54 10.52 -3.15
CA ASP A 131 11.38 9.62 -3.15
C ASP A 131 11.81 8.15 -3.09
N ILE A 132 12.93 7.79 -3.72
CA ILE A 132 13.52 6.45 -3.63
C ILE A 132 13.87 6.11 -2.18
N LEU A 133 14.54 7.00 -1.44
CA LEU A 133 14.86 6.69 -0.05
C LEU A 133 13.62 6.77 0.84
N ASP A 134 12.63 7.60 0.51
CA ASP A 134 11.40 7.74 1.27
C ASP A 134 10.49 6.50 1.10
N LYS A 135 10.40 5.88 -0.10
CA LYS A 135 9.73 4.57 -0.27
C LYS A 135 10.43 3.46 0.52
N GLU A 136 11.78 3.44 0.54
CA GLU A 136 12.53 2.43 1.28
C GLU A 136 12.29 2.54 2.79
N ARG A 137 12.21 3.78 3.31
CA ARG A 137 11.83 4.04 4.70
C ARG A 137 10.42 3.54 5.02
N LEU A 138 9.46 3.77 4.12
CA LEU A 138 8.08 3.31 4.29
C LEU A 138 7.96 1.77 4.22
N TYR A 139 8.72 1.09 3.36
CA TYR A 139 8.80 -0.38 3.38
C TYR A 139 9.40 -0.91 4.68
N ALA A 140 10.44 -0.25 5.21
CA ALA A 140 11.01 -0.60 6.52
C ALA A 140 9.96 -0.46 7.64
N LEU A 141 9.19 0.64 7.66
CA LEU A 141 8.09 0.82 8.60
C LEU A 141 6.97 -0.20 8.41
N ALA A 142 6.60 -0.55 7.17
CA ALA A 142 5.62 -1.59 6.90
C ALA A 142 6.07 -2.94 7.48
N CYS A 143 7.34 -3.31 7.29
CA CYS A 143 7.91 -4.50 7.91
C CYS A 143 7.88 -4.42 9.44
N ALA A 144 8.35 -3.32 10.01
CA ALA A 144 8.40 -3.11 11.45
C ALA A 144 7.01 -3.07 12.11
N GLY A 145 5.98 -2.62 11.38
CA GLY A 145 4.58 -2.69 11.79
C GLY A 145 3.92 -4.06 11.56
N GLY A 146 4.66 -5.03 11.03
CA GLY A 146 4.22 -6.42 10.90
C GLY A 146 3.53 -6.76 9.58
N PHE A 147 3.75 -5.99 8.52
CA PHE A 147 3.28 -6.30 7.17
C PHE A 147 4.38 -7.01 6.36
N PRO A 148 4.28 -8.33 6.12
CA PRO A 148 5.40 -9.14 5.61
C PRO A 148 5.94 -8.69 4.25
N ALA A 149 5.07 -8.24 3.34
CA ALA A 149 5.48 -7.72 2.05
C ALA A 149 6.43 -6.50 2.16
N GLY A 150 6.29 -5.68 3.21
CA GLY A 150 7.24 -4.60 3.49
C GLY A 150 8.66 -5.09 3.72
N CYS A 151 8.83 -6.27 4.33
CA CYS A 151 10.16 -6.86 4.55
C CYS A 151 10.79 -7.31 3.24
N THR A 152 10.02 -7.95 2.37
CA THR A 152 10.47 -8.37 1.03
C THR A 152 10.85 -7.17 0.17
N ASN A 153 10.02 -6.13 0.12
CA ASN A 153 10.31 -4.94 -0.67
C ASN A 153 11.53 -4.18 -0.15
N ARG A 154 11.66 -4.01 1.17
CA ARG A 154 12.86 -3.38 1.75
C ARG A 154 14.11 -4.21 1.47
N ALA A 155 14.05 -5.54 1.58
CA ALA A 155 15.16 -6.41 1.23
C ALA A 155 15.51 -6.30 -0.27
N ALA A 156 14.53 -6.33 -1.17
CA ALA A 156 14.77 -6.12 -2.59
C ALA A 156 15.43 -4.76 -2.88
N GLY A 157 15.04 -3.71 -2.15
CA GLY A 157 15.69 -2.40 -2.21
C GLY A 157 17.15 -2.42 -1.73
N ILE A 158 17.49 -3.19 -0.69
CA ILE A 158 18.90 -3.41 -0.27
C ILE A 158 19.68 -4.17 -1.35
N ARG A 159 19.07 -5.21 -1.94
CA ARG A 159 19.67 -6.06 -2.97
C ARG A 159 20.02 -5.27 -4.24
N ASN A 160 19.08 -4.43 -4.69
CA ASN A 160 19.15 -3.73 -5.97
C ASN A 160 19.71 -2.30 -5.84
N GLY A 161 19.62 -1.70 -4.65
CA GLY A 161 19.85 -0.28 -4.41
C GLY A 161 21.08 -0.03 -3.53
N GLY A 162 22.24 0.12 -4.17
CA GLY A 162 23.44 0.68 -3.55
C GLY A 162 23.37 2.21 -3.45
N TYR A 163 22.30 2.76 -2.88
CA TYR A 163 22.10 4.22 -2.80
C TYR A 163 23.18 4.87 -1.94
N ALA A 164 23.77 5.98 -2.40
CA ALA A 164 24.85 6.69 -1.71
C ALA A 164 24.51 7.03 -0.24
N GLU A 165 23.25 7.40 0.01
CA GLU A 165 22.73 7.78 1.33
C GLU A 165 21.98 6.62 2.04
N GLY A 166 22.02 5.41 1.49
CA GLY A 166 21.37 4.23 2.07
C GLY A 166 22.10 3.72 3.31
N PRO A 167 21.39 3.35 4.39
CA PRO A 167 22.01 3.04 5.69
C PRO A 167 22.79 1.72 5.71
N VAL A 168 22.65 0.89 4.67
CA VAL A 168 23.35 -0.40 4.54
C VAL A 168 24.34 -0.43 3.39
N ARG A 169 24.67 0.74 2.81
CA ARG A 169 25.58 0.86 1.67
C ARG A 169 26.96 0.27 1.95
N ASP A 170 27.49 0.55 3.14
CA ASP A 170 28.84 0.14 3.55
C ASP A 170 28.84 -1.17 4.36
N ALA A 171 27.68 -1.80 4.54
CA ALA A 171 27.59 -3.06 5.25
C ALA A 171 28.28 -4.18 4.43
N PRO A 172 28.98 -5.13 5.09
CA PRO A 172 29.58 -6.26 4.40
C PRO A 172 28.54 -7.01 3.55
N ARG A 173 28.93 -7.40 2.33
CA ARG A 173 28.05 -8.13 1.41
C ARG A 173 27.44 -9.38 2.04
N ALA A 174 28.22 -10.12 2.84
CA ALA A 174 27.72 -11.30 3.53
C ALA A 174 26.58 -10.97 4.52
N ASP A 175 26.66 -9.84 5.22
CA ASP A 175 25.65 -9.42 6.19
C ASP A 175 24.37 -8.97 5.49
N THR A 176 24.50 -8.22 4.39
CA THR A 176 23.36 -7.80 3.57
C THR A 176 22.69 -9.00 2.95
N GLU A 177 23.42 -9.90 2.29
CA GLU A 177 22.86 -11.12 1.70
C GLU A 177 22.17 -12.02 2.75
N ALA A 178 22.79 -12.23 3.91
CA ALA A 178 22.16 -12.97 5.00
C ALA A 178 20.86 -12.29 5.46
N CYS A 179 20.83 -10.95 5.51
CA CYS A 179 19.63 -10.19 5.81
C CYS A 179 18.52 -10.37 4.75
N LEU A 180 18.89 -10.34 3.46
CA LEU A 180 17.96 -10.58 2.34
C LEU A 180 17.26 -11.92 2.49
N ALA A 181 18.03 -12.99 2.64
CA ALA A 181 17.48 -14.35 2.73
C ALA A 181 16.57 -14.53 3.96
N ARG A 182 16.93 -13.96 5.11
CA ARG A 182 16.05 -13.97 6.31
C ARG A 182 14.74 -13.22 6.05
N SER A 183 14.80 -12.08 5.37
CA SER A 183 13.62 -11.23 5.10
C SER A 183 12.66 -11.89 4.10
N PHE A 184 13.20 -12.48 3.02
CA PHE A 184 12.40 -13.22 2.04
C PHE A 184 11.75 -14.46 2.66
N ARG A 185 12.50 -15.20 3.50
CA ARG A 185 11.95 -16.34 4.25
C ARG A 185 10.84 -15.91 5.19
N LEU A 186 11.01 -14.82 5.93
CA LEU A 186 9.99 -14.30 6.85
C LEU A 186 8.64 -14.07 6.16
N ASP A 187 8.66 -13.47 4.96
CA ASP A 187 7.45 -13.22 4.16
C ASP A 187 6.91 -14.52 3.53
N CYS A 188 7.79 -15.39 3.01
CA CYS A 188 7.37 -16.68 2.46
C CYS A 188 6.67 -17.56 3.49
N ASP A 189 7.22 -17.67 4.70
CA ASP A 189 6.63 -18.42 5.83
C ASP A 189 5.24 -17.88 6.21
N ARG A 190 4.95 -16.62 5.86
CA ARG A 190 3.65 -15.94 6.03
C ARG A 190 2.80 -15.92 4.76
N ARG A 191 3.07 -16.83 3.82
CA ARG A 191 2.33 -16.97 2.56
C ARG A 191 2.45 -15.74 1.65
N GLY A 192 3.57 -15.01 1.72
CA GLY A 192 3.90 -13.94 0.77
C GLY A 192 4.49 -14.50 -0.52
N ALA A 193 3.78 -14.31 -1.65
CA ALA A 193 4.20 -14.86 -2.94
C ALA A 193 5.55 -14.28 -3.42
N TRP A 194 5.76 -12.98 -3.25
CA TRP A 194 7.05 -12.34 -3.59
C TRP A 194 8.17 -12.78 -2.65
N GLY A 195 7.90 -12.93 -1.34
CA GLY A 195 8.86 -13.52 -0.40
C GLY A 195 9.33 -14.90 -0.84
N CYS A 196 8.41 -15.78 -1.25
CA CYS A 196 8.77 -17.11 -1.75
C CYS A 196 9.55 -17.06 -3.07
N ALA A 197 9.15 -16.21 -4.00
CA ALA A 197 9.86 -16.03 -5.27
C ALA A 197 11.30 -15.54 -5.05
N MET A 198 11.49 -14.56 -4.16
CA MET A 198 12.83 -14.03 -3.85
C MET A 198 13.67 -15.01 -3.03
N LEU A 199 13.05 -15.78 -2.12
CA LEU A 199 13.73 -16.87 -1.41
C LEU A 199 14.21 -17.97 -2.38
N GLY A 200 13.40 -18.32 -3.37
CA GLY A 200 13.77 -19.25 -4.43
C GLY A 200 14.99 -18.75 -5.20
N GLN A 201 15.03 -17.46 -5.51
CA GLN A 201 16.20 -16.87 -6.15
C GLN A 201 17.43 -16.86 -5.24
N ALA A 202 17.27 -16.58 -3.93
CA ALA A 202 18.36 -16.64 -2.97
C ALA A 202 18.97 -18.05 -2.91
N TYR A 203 18.16 -19.11 -2.85
CA TYR A 203 18.65 -20.49 -2.95
C TYR A 203 19.25 -20.84 -4.31
N ARG A 204 18.80 -20.23 -5.41
CA ARG A 204 19.36 -20.48 -6.73
C ARG A 204 20.76 -19.89 -6.87
N LEU A 205 20.97 -18.69 -6.31
CA LEU A 205 22.20 -17.91 -6.47
C LEU A 205 23.17 -18.05 -5.30
N GLY A 206 22.74 -18.62 -4.18
CA GLY A 206 23.52 -18.68 -2.95
C GLY A 206 23.62 -17.35 -2.21
N GLU A 207 22.62 -16.46 -2.36
CA GLU A 207 22.61 -15.14 -1.72
C GLU A 207 22.21 -15.28 -0.24
N GLY A 208 23.21 -15.30 0.66
CA GLY A 208 23.00 -15.33 2.12
C GLY A 208 22.54 -16.68 2.67
N VAL A 209 22.45 -17.68 1.79
CA VAL A 209 22.14 -19.08 2.07
C VAL A 209 22.96 -19.96 1.13
N ALA A 210 23.16 -21.23 1.46
CA ALA A 210 23.78 -22.17 0.53
C ALA A 210 22.93 -22.33 -0.73
N ALA A 211 23.59 -22.35 -1.89
CA ALA A 211 22.90 -22.62 -3.15
C ALA A 211 22.35 -24.06 -3.14
N GLU A 212 21.06 -24.23 -3.38
CA GLU A 212 20.38 -25.52 -3.30
C GLU A 212 19.19 -25.58 -4.25
N ALA A 213 19.37 -26.25 -5.40
CA ALA A 213 18.39 -26.26 -6.49
C ALA A 213 17.02 -26.83 -6.07
N SER A 214 16.99 -27.84 -5.20
CA SER A 214 15.74 -28.41 -4.69
C SER A 214 14.94 -27.40 -3.87
N ARG A 215 15.58 -26.66 -2.97
CA ARG A 215 14.95 -25.60 -2.18
C ARG A 215 14.54 -24.41 -3.03
N ALA A 216 15.34 -24.06 -4.03
CA ALA A 216 14.98 -23.02 -4.99
C ALA A 216 13.67 -23.37 -5.73
N ARG A 217 13.57 -24.59 -6.28
CA ARG A 217 12.35 -25.07 -6.94
C ARG A 217 11.15 -25.06 -5.99
N ALA A 218 11.30 -25.61 -4.79
CA ALA A 218 10.23 -25.65 -3.80
C ALA A 218 9.69 -24.26 -3.43
N ALA A 219 10.58 -23.27 -3.27
CA ALA A 219 10.18 -21.89 -2.98
C ALA A 219 9.49 -21.22 -4.18
N PHE A 220 9.97 -21.45 -5.41
CA PHE A 220 9.31 -20.98 -6.63
C PHE A 220 7.91 -21.59 -6.82
N ASP A 221 7.78 -22.91 -6.61
CA ASP A 221 6.49 -23.60 -6.67
C ASP A 221 5.51 -23.04 -5.63
N MET A 222 6.00 -22.77 -4.41
CA MET A 222 5.20 -22.14 -3.36
C MET A 222 4.70 -20.74 -3.74
N ALA A 223 5.52 -19.92 -4.41
CA ALA A 223 5.08 -18.61 -4.91
C ALA A 223 3.86 -18.73 -5.84
N CYS A 224 3.86 -19.72 -6.73
CA CYS A 224 2.72 -20.02 -7.60
C CYS A 224 1.53 -20.64 -6.86
N ALA A 225 1.77 -21.49 -5.87
CA ALA A 225 0.71 -22.09 -5.05
C ALA A 225 -0.02 -21.07 -4.17
N ILE A 226 0.61 -19.93 -3.84
CA ILE A 226 -0.03 -18.82 -3.12
C ILE A 226 -0.99 -18.07 -4.05
N ASN A 227 -0.54 -17.69 -5.24
CA ASN A 227 -1.39 -17.07 -6.24
C ASN A 227 -0.83 -17.31 -7.67
N PRO A 228 -1.51 -18.14 -8.49
CA PRO A 228 -1.01 -18.52 -9.81
C PRO A 228 -1.06 -17.39 -10.85
N ASP A 229 -1.92 -16.39 -10.63
CA ASP A 229 -2.15 -15.26 -11.56
C ASP A 229 -1.31 -14.03 -11.19
N PHE A 230 -0.57 -14.09 -10.09
CA PHE A 230 0.22 -12.97 -9.60
C PHE A 230 1.61 -12.90 -10.25
N ALA A 231 2.16 -11.68 -10.37
CA ALA A 231 3.45 -11.44 -11.01
C ALA A 231 4.60 -12.26 -10.39
N ALA A 232 4.55 -12.54 -9.08
CA ALA A 232 5.52 -13.40 -8.41
C ALA A 232 5.57 -14.82 -9.00
N CYS A 233 4.42 -15.39 -9.39
CA CYS A 233 4.38 -16.70 -10.04
C CYS A 233 4.94 -16.63 -11.47
N THR A 234 4.63 -15.58 -12.22
CA THR A 234 5.22 -15.35 -13.55
C THR A 234 6.75 -15.28 -13.47
N PHE A 235 7.28 -14.57 -12.47
CA PHE A 235 8.71 -14.55 -12.18
C PHE A 235 9.24 -15.95 -11.84
N ALA A 236 8.59 -16.66 -10.90
CA ALA A 236 8.98 -17.99 -10.47
C ALA A 236 9.03 -19.01 -11.63
N LYS A 237 8.02 -19.00 -12.52
CA LYS A 237 7.96 -19.87 -13.71
C LYS A 237 9.14 -19.64 -14.66
N ARG A 238 9.56 -18.39 -14.85
CA ARG A 238 10.75 -18.07 -15.67
C ARG A 238 12.02 -18.67 -15.04
N GLN A 239 12.17 -18.52 -13.73
CA GLN A 239 13.31 -19.09 -13.00
C GLN A 239 13.32 -20.63 -13.04
N LEU A 240 12.16 -21.27 -12.89
CA LEU A 240 12.02 -22.73 -13.00
C LEU A 240 12.40 -23.25 -14.38
N ALA A 241 12.01 -22.53 -15.44
CA ALA A 241 12.36 -22.86 -16.82
C ALA A 241 13.88 -22.74 -17.05
N GLU A 242 14.51 -21.66 -16.58
CA GLU A 242 15.97 -21.47 -16.64
C GLU A 242 16.71 -22.60 -15.92
N MET A 243 16.23 -23.03 -14.76
CA MET A 243 16.82 -24.14 -13.99
C MET A 243 16.59 -25.52 -14.62
N GLY A 244 15.63 -25.67 -15.52
CA GLY A 244 15.36 -26.93 -16.25
C GLY A 244 16.07 -27.02 -17.60
N ALA A 245 16.62 -25.91 -18.09
CA ALA A 245 17.35 -25.82 -19.35
C ALA A 245 18.87 -26.02 -19.20
N LEU A 246 19.35 -26.19 -17.98
CA LEU A 246 20.74 -26.46 -17.59
C LEU A 246 20.89 -27.93 -17.18
#